data_AF-A0A142XHH4-F1
#
_entry.id   AF-A0A142XHH4-F1
#
_cell.length_a   1.000
_cell.length_b   1.000
_cell.length_c   1.000
_cell.angle_alpha   90.00
_cell.angle_beta   90.00
_cell.angle_gamma   90.00
#
_symmetry.space_group_name_H-M   'P 1'
#
loop_
_entity.id
_entity.type
_entity.pdbx_description
1 polymer ?
#
loop_
_entity_poly.entity_id
_entity_poly.type
_entity_poly.pdbx_seq_one_letter_code
_entity_poly.pdbx_strand_id
1 'polypeptide(L)'
;MLRAALALTLGFAVVVGFGGNGFTAKADDKKDVKKLEGKLTCTKCALSETDKCGHALIVKEGGKDVKYYLDDKGGAEKYHGKCCKADVDATVTGKVIEKDKKKHIEAPKVELK
;
A
#
# COMPACT_ATOMS: atom_id res chain seq x y z
N MET A 1 10.77 -56.45 23.88
CA MET A 1 10.42 -55.04 24.13
C MET A 1 11.01 -54.23 22.99
N LEU A 2 10.13 -53.68 22.15
CA LEU A 2 10.34 -53.10 20.82
C LEU A 2 11.48 -52.06 20.79
N ARG A 3 12.43 -52.24 19.86
CA ARG A 3 13.28 -51.16 19.34
C ARG A 3 12.93 -51.03 17.85
N ALA A 4 12.02 -50.10 17.57
CA ALA A 4 11.54 -49.83 16.22
C ALA A 4 12.52 -48.93 15.46
N ALA A 5 12.76 -49.32 14.20
CA ALA A 5 12.96 -48.50 12.99
C ALA A 5 13.93 -47.30 13.11
N LEU A 6 15.15 -47.30 12.56
CA LEU A 6 15.60 -47.54 11.19
C LEU A 6 14.89 -46.69 10.11
N ALA A 7 15.73 -45.92 9.39
CA ALA A 7 15.48 -45.10 8.19
C ALA A 7 14.82 -43.73 8.47
N LEU A 8 15.31 -42.60 7.97
CA LEU A 8 15.85 -42.38 6.63
C LEU A 8 16.77 -41.14 6.64
N THR A 9 18.02 -41.32 6.25
CA THR A 9 19.01 -40.29 5.94
C THR A 9 18.78 -39.72 4.54
N LEU A 10 18.74 -38.39 4.39
CA LEU A 10 19.12 -37.59 3.21
C LEU A 10 18.96 -36.13 3.68
N GLY A 11 19.99 -35.32 3.89
CA GLY A 11 21.16 -35.08 3.05
C GLY A 11 21.02 -33.66 2.46
N PHE A 12 22.07 -32.84 2.63
CA PHE A 12 22.23 -31.40 2.28
C PHE A 12 21.85 -30.40 3.39
N ALA A 13 22.75 -29.99 4.28
CA ALA A 13 24.03 -29.28 4.13
C ALA A 13 23.90 -27.75 4.26
N VAL A 14 24.86 -27.22 5.02
CA VAL A 14 25.30 -25.82 5.12
C VAL A 14 24.58 -24.93 6.12
N VAL A 15 25.04 -25.13 7.35
CA VAL A 15 25.35 -24.15 8.40
C VAL A 15 25.78 -22.78 7.84
N VAL A 16 25.28 -21.68 8.40
CA VAL A 16 26.03 -20.59 9.06
C VAL A 16 25.05 -19.46 9.39
N GLY A 17 25.02 -19.09 10.66
CA GLY A 17 24.03 -18.20 11.24
C GLY A 17 24.20 -16.72 10.92
N PHE A 18 23.12 -15.99 11.16
CA PHE A 18 23.14 -14.59 11.54
C PHE A 18 22.12 -14.44 12.68
N GLY A 19 22.62 -14.22 13.89
CA GLY A 19 21.79 -13.78 15.00
C GLY A 19 21.23 -12.39 14.74
N GLY A 20 20.13 -12.06 15.41
CA GLY A 20 19.63 -10.70 15.45
C GLY A 20 18.13 -10.60 15.16
N ASN A 21 17.37 -10.57 16.24
CA ASN A 21 16.24 -9.69 16.48
C ASN A 21 15.46 -9.15 15.28
N GLY A 22 14.16 -9.44 15.28
CA GLY A 22 13.17 -8.42 14.97
C GLY A 22 12.69 -8.38 13.52
N PHE A 23 11.98 -9.42 13.12
CA PHE A 23 10.85 -9.23 12.22
C PHE A 23 9.55 -9.67 12.91
N THR A 24 9.31 -9.10 14.10
CA THR A 24 7.93 -8.71 14.41
C THR A 24 7.64 -7.55 13.46
N ALA A 25 7.15 -7.85 12.27
CA ALA A 25 6.37 -6.89 11.53
C ALA A 25 5.14 -6.60 12.40
N LYS A 26 5.28 -5.67 13.35
CA LYS A 26 4.14 -4.90 13.82
C LYS A 26 3.66 -4.18 12.58
N ALA A 27 2.71 -4.78 11.90
CA ALA A 27 1.68 -4.02 11.23
C ALA A 27 1.06 -3.17 12.33
N ASP A 28 1.63 -1.99 12.54
CA ASP A 28 0.97 -0.91 13.26
C ASP A 28 -0.25 -0.56 12.40
N ASP A 29 -1.31 -1.34 12.60
CA ASP A 29 -2.69 -1.14 12.17
C ASP A 29 -3.25 0.10 12.91
N LYS A 30 -2.51 1.21 12.78
CA LYS A 30 -2.92 2.52 13.22
C LYS A 30 -3.90 3.02 12.17
N LYS A 31 -5.17 2.64 12.38
CA LYS A 31 -6.39 3.24 11.80
C LYS A 31 -6.55 4.70 12.22
N ASP A 32 -5.45 5.45 12.20
CA ASP A 32 -5.41 6.86 12.53
C ASP A 32 -5.67 7.65 11.24
N VAL A 33 -6.47 8.71 11.37
CA VAL A 33 -6.64 9.70 10.31
C VAL A 33 -5.28 10.33 10.04
N LYS A 34 -4.74 10.16 8.82
CA LYS A 34 -3.45 10.70 8.41
C LYS A 34 -3.66 11.77 7.36
N LYS A 35 -2.88 12.84 7.47
CA LYS A 35 -2.71 13.85 6.44
C LYS A 35 -1.47 13.49 5.62
N LEU A 36 -1.66 13.25 4.33
CA LEU A 36 -0.62 12.83 3.40
C LEU A 36 -0.53 13.86 2.28
N GLU A 37 0.69 14.18 1.86
CA GLU A 37 0.95 15.11 0.78
C GLU A 37 1.66 14.36 -0.35
N GLY A 38 1.19 14.55 -1.57
CA GLY A 38 1.70 13.79 -2.71
C GLY A 38 1.06 14.22 -4.01
N LYS A 39 1.23 13.38 -5.04
CA LYS A 39 0.63 13.59 -6.35
C LYS A 39 -0.64 12.78 -6.50
N LEU A 40 -1.77 13.46 -6.68
CA LEU A 40 -3.04 12.84 -6.99
C LEU A 40 -3.04 12.41 -8.46
N THR A 41 -3.19 11.11 -8.67
CA THR A 41 -3.00 10.42 -9.94
C THR A 41 -4.27 9.64 -10.28
N CYS A 42 -4.69 9.64 -11.54
CA CYS A 42 -5.85 8.85 -11.97
C CYS A 42 -5.50 7.35 -12.09
N THR A 43 -6.20 6.49 -11.34
CA THR A 43 -5.92 5.04 -11.32
C THR A 43 -6.25 4.34 -12.64
N LYS A 44 -7.18 4.92 -13.42
CA LYS A 44 -7.53 4.43 -14.75
C LYS A 44 -6.57 4.94 -15.81
N CYS A 45 -6.50 6.25 -16.03
CA CYS A 45 -5.81 6.81 -17.18
C CYS A 45 -4.28 6.81 -17.02
N ALA A 46 -3.79 7.17 -15.84
CA ALA A 46 -2.34 7.28 -15.60
C ALA A 46 -1.72 5.94 -15.18
N LEU A 47 -2.43 5.17 -14.34
CA LEU A 47 -1.90 3.90 -13.82
C LEU A 47 -2.38 2.65 -14.58
N SER A 48 -3.48 2.73 -15.34
CA SER A 48 -4.09 1.57 -16.00
C SER A 48 -4.38 0.39 -15.06
N GLU A 49 -4.64 0.67 -13.78
CA GLU A 49 -4.89 -0.34 -12.74
C GLU A 49 -6.39 -0.59 -12.50
N THR A 50 -7.28 0.27 -13.02
CA THR A 50 -8.73 0.18 -12.81
C THR A 50 -9.54 0.49 -14.08
N ASP A 51 -10.66 -0.21 -14.29
CA ASP A 51 -11.57 0.04 -15.44
C ASP A 51 -12.39 1.32 -15.31
N LYS A 52 -12.64 1.75 -14.07
CA LYS A 52 -13.40 2.96 -13.73
C LYS A 52 -12.46 4.06 -13.26
N CYS A 53 -12.85 5.32 -13.50
CA CYS A 53 -12.12 6.47 -12.97
C CYS A 53 -12.09 6.41 -11.45
N GLY A 54 -10.88 6.46 -10.90
CA GLY A 54 -10.59 6.54 -9.48
C GLY A 54 -9.29 7.33 -9.29
N HIS A 55 -8.91 7.53 -8.04
CA HIS A 55 -7.74 8.33 -7.70
C HIS A 55 -6.83 7.60 -6.72
N ALA A 56 -5.53 7.84 -6.87
CA ALA A 56 -4.51 7.41 -5.94
C ALA A 56 -3.58 8.58 -5.64
N LEU A 57 -3.23 8.75 -4.37
CA LEU A 57 -2.19 9.66 -3.94
C LEU A 57 -0.85 8.92 -3.93
N ILE A 58 0.10 9.42 -4.71
CA ILE A 58 1.48 8.92 -4.75
C ILE A 58 2.30 9.77 -3.78
N VAL A 59 2.79 9.14 -2.71
CA VAL A 59 3.56 9.78 -1.65
C VAL A 59 4.97 9.21 -1.65
N LYS A 60 5.99 10.08 -1.53
CA LYS A 60 7.38 9.64 -1.37
C LYS A 60 7.68 9.34 0.09
N GLU A 61 7.76 8.07 0.45
CA GLU A 61 8.17 7.61 1.78
C GLU A 61 9.53 6.91 1.68
N GLY A 62 10.55 7.45 2.35
CA GLY A 62 11.89 6.85 2.36
C GLY A 62 12.52 6.72 0.97
N GLY A 63 12.22 7.66 0.06
CA GLY A 63 12.72 7.66 -1.32
C GLY A 63 11.97 6.72 -2.28
N LYS A 64 10.92 6.04 -1.82
CA LYS A 64 10.08 5.16 -2.64
C LYS A 64 8.70 5.76 -2.83
N ASP A 65 8.14 5.56 -4.02
CA ASP A 65 6.76 5.96 -4.30
C ASP A 65 5.80 4.93 -3.70
N VAL A 66 4.98 5.38 -2.75
CA VAL A 66 3.94 4.61 -2.10
C VAL A 66 2.59 5.09 -2.62
N LYS A 67 1.80 4.16 -3.16
CA LYS A 67 0.46 4.43 -3.68
C LYS A 67 -0.59 4.27 -2.58
N TYR A 68 -1.38 5.31 -2.38
CA TYR A 68 -2.55 5.31 -1.51
C TYR A 68 -3.81 5.50 -2.35
N TYR A 69 -4.62 4.46 -2.51
CA TYR A 69 -5.85 4.51 -3.29
C TYR A 69 -6.96 5.21 -2.52
N LEU A 70 -7.70 6.11 -3.15
CA LEU A 70 -8.79 6.84 -2.49
C LEU A 70 -10.10 6.08 -2.65
N ASP A 71 -10.81 5.86 -1.54
CA ASP A 71 -12.18 5.36 -1.55
C ASP A 71 -13.12 6.57 -1.73
N ASP A 72 -13.21 7.04 -2.98
CA ASP A 72 -13.97 8.23 -3.39
C ASP A 72 -15.03 7.89 -4.45
N LYS A 73 -15.77 8.91 -4.93
CA LYS A 73 -16.80 8.71 -5.97
C LYS A 73 -16.22 8.65 -7.39
N GLY A 74 -14.90 8.50 -7.53
CA GLY A 74 -14.21 8.41 -8.79
C GLY A 74 -14.45 9.63 -9.68
N GLY A 75 -14.86 9.39 -10.92
CA GLY A 75 -15.13 10.45 -11.90
C GLY A 75 -16.17 11.50 -11.48
N ALA A 76 -16.98 11.23 -10.44
CA ALA A 76 -17.96 12.18 -9.92
C ALA A 76 -17.38 13.16 -8.88
N GLU A 77 -16.11 13.02 -8.50
CA GLU A 77 -15.44 13.93 -7.57
C GLU A 77 -15.17 15.30 -8.21
N LYS A 78 -15.31 16.36 -7.42
CA LYS A 78 -15.14 17.74 -7.90
C LYS A 78 -13.72 18.01 -8.43
N TYR A 79 -12.73 17.28 -7.92
CA TYR A 79 -11.33 17.40 -8.33
C TYR A 79 -10.97 16.52 -9.53
N HIS A 80 -11.85 15.61 -9.98
CA HIS A 80 -11.57 14.66 -11.06
C HIS A 80 -11.10 15.36 -12.33
N GLY A 81 -11.76 16.45 -12.73
CA GLY A 81 -11.41 17.17 -13.96
C GLY A 81 -9.98 17.72 -13.97
N LYS A 82 -9.39 17.98 -12.81
CA LYS A 82 -8.02 18.48 -12.68
C LYS A 82 -6.97 17.36 -12.69
N CYS A 83 -7.28 16.21 -12.11
CA CYS A 83 -6.35 15.07 -12.04
C CYS A 83 -6.54 14.01 -13.15
N CYS A 84 -7.57 14.14 -13.99
CA CYS A 84 -7.82 13.19 -15.09
C CYS A 84 -6.81 13.35 -16.24
N LYS A 85 -6.30 14.56 -16.47
CA LYS A 85 -5.39 14.86 -17.59
C LYS A 85 -3.91 14.86 -17.21
N ALA A 86 -3.61 15.12 -15.94
CA ALA A 86 -2.25 15.20 -15.42
C ALA A 86 -2.26 14.98 -13.90
N ASP A 87 -1.11 14.58 -13.36
CA ASP A 87 -0.95 14.46 -11.91
C ASP A 87 -0.91 15.85 -11.29
N VAL A 88 -1.67 16.03 -10.21
CA VAL A 88 -1.75 17.31 -9.48
C VAL A 88 -1.28 17.11 -8.05
N ASP A 89 -0.47 18.03 -7.57
CA ASP A 89 -0.04 18.03 -6.17
C ASP A 89 -1.25 18.29 -5.28
N ALA A 90 -1.45 17.41 -4.30
CA ALA A 90 -2.61 17.43 -3.43
C ALA A 90 -2.24 16.97 -2.03
N THR A 91 -3.05 17.42 -1.09
CA THR A 91 -3.04 16.97 0.29
C THR A 91 -4.31 16.18 0.53
N VAL A 92 -4.18 14.93 0.98
CA VAL A 92 -5.31 14.07 1.30
C VAL A 92 -5.29 13.76 2.79
N THR A 93 -6.40 14.03 3.45
CA THR A 93 -6.60 13.63 4.85
C THR A 93 -7.66 12.54 4.89
N GLY A 94 -7.37 11.42 5.54
CA GLY A 94 -8.34 10.34 5.69
C GLY A 94 -7.78 9.18 6.48
N LYS A 95 -8.62 8.17 6.67
CA LYS A 95 -8.23 6.98 7.44
C LYS A 95 -7.51 6.00 6.51
N VAL A 96 -6.22 5.78 6.75
CA VAL A 96 -5.45 4.79 6.00
C VAL A 96 -5.80 3.39 6.49
N ILE A 97 -6.13 2.51 5.57
CA ILE A 97 -6.39 1.09 5.81
C ILE A 97 -5.67 0.26 4.75
N GLU A 98 -5.43 -1.01 5.04
CA GLU A 98 -4.92 -1.96 4.06
C GLU A 98 -6.06 -2.84 3.55
N LYS A 99 -6.29 -2.81 2.23
CA LYS A 99 -7.23 -3.68 1.50
C LYS A 99 -6.45 -4.35 0.38
N ASP A 100 -6.56 -5.66 0.24
CA ASP A 100 -5.92 -6.41 -0.86
C ASP A 100 -4.40 -6.18 -0.99
N LYS A 101 -3.70 -6.04 0.15
CA LYS A 101 -2.27 -5.69 0.23
C LYS A 101 -1.90 -4.33 -0.40
N LYS A 102 -2.91 -3.48 -0.65
CA LYS A 102 -2.78 -2.09 -1.10
C LYS A 102 -3.22 -1.15 0.01
N LYS A 103 -2.60 0.03 0.09
CA LYS A 103 -3.02 1.07 1.02
C LYS A 103 -4.20 1.84 0.43
N HIS A 104 -5.30 1.93 1.16
CA HIS A 104 -6.48 2.72 0.81
C HIS A 104 -6.72 3.82 1.83
N ILE A 105 -7.33 4.93 1.40
CA ILE A 105 -7.76 6.04 2.24
C ILE A 105 -9.29 6.09 2.23
N GLU A 106 -9.91 5.80 3.37
CA GLU A 106 -11.35 5.95 3.59
C GLU A 106 -11.69 7.40 3.97
N ALA A 107 -12.86 7.85 3.51
CA ALA A 107 -13.35 9.21 3.68
C ALA A 107 -12.28 10.28 3.33
N PRO A 108 -11.66 10.20 2.14
CA PRO A 108 -10.58 11.10 1.76
C PRO A 108 -11.10 12.53 1.59
N LYS A 109 -10.55 13.46 2.37
CA LYS A 109 -10.67 14.89 2.13
C LYS A 109 -9.48 15.34 1.29
N VAL A 110 -9.76 15.69 0.03
CA VAL A 110 -8.75 16.10 -0.95
C VAL A 110 -8.70 17.63 -1.04
N GLU A 111 -7.50 18.18 -0.86
CA GLU A 111 -7.18 19.58 -1.04
C GLU A 111 -6.14 19.67 -2.16
N LEU A 112 -6.54 20.20 -3.32
CA LEU A 112 -5.61 20.43 -4.42
C LEU A 112 -4.77 21.67 -4.13
N LYS A 113 -3.48 21.62 -4.46
CA LYS A 113 -2.57 22.77 -4.37
C LYS A 113 -2.57 23.62 -5.64
#